data_AF-A0A0F3GPL2-F1
#
_entry.id   AF-A0A0F3GPL2-F1
#
_cell.length_a   1.000
_cell.length_b   1.000
_cell.length_c   1.000
_cell.angle_alpha   90.00
_cell.angle_beta   90.00
_cell.angle_gamma   90.00
#
_symmetry.space_group_name_H-M   'P 1'
#
loop_
_entity.id
_entity.type
_entity.pdbx_description
1 polymer ?
#
loop_
_entity_poly.entity_id
_entity_poly.type
_entity_poly.pdbx_seq_one_letter_code
_entity_poly.pdbx_strand_id
1 'polypeptide(L)'
;MLVGVMLLTLPVYVGADADYLQRKEGGGRQVIWAGETLSLERCIEIAVNNQPGIIAAFYTAMANQSKIAQALAGNYPQVDISTAYSRYAPVSGGGTASSYNQFTNTASVKQNIYDFGRIKTQADIQRLNADASGSDLKSVTIQVVYNVKHAYYTLLQAIKNLEVIHETVEQFQQHLKQARGFYEVGEKARFDVTKAEVDLSNAKLNLI
;
A
#
# COMPACT_ATOMS: atom_id res chain seq x y z
N MET A 1 41.64 11.04 25.03
CA MET A 1 41.57 11.93 23.85
C MET A 1 40.62 11.26 22.85
N LEU A 2 39.32 11.51 23.04
CA LEU A 2 38.44 12.22 22.09
C LEU A 2 38.22 11.43 20.79
N VAL A 3 37.18 10.58 20.76
CA VAL A 3 35.86 10.87 20.15
C VAL A 3 35.93 10.83 18.63
N GLY A 4 35.40 9.74 18.08
CA GLY A 4 35.12 9.56 16.66
C GLY A 4 33.95 8.61 16.51
N VAL A 5 32.77 9.04 16.97
CA VAL A 5 31.48 8.39 16.73
C VAL A 5 31.24 8.42 15.22
N MET A 6 31.73 7.41 14.52
CA MET A 6 31.36 7.14 13.14
C MET A 6 30.01 6.43 13.19
N LEU A 7 28.94 7.22 13.22
CA LEU A 7 27.57 6.80 12.92
C LEU A 7 27.56 6.18 11.52
N LEU A 8 27.94 4.90 11.44
CA LEU A 8 27.75 4.08 10.26
C LEU A 8 26.25 3.83 10.14
N THR A 9 25.64 4.58 9.23
CA THR A 9 24.42 4.19 8.52
C THR A 9 24.65 2.80 7.94
N LEU A 10 24.40 1.75 8.73
CA LEU A 10 24.53 0.38 8.27
C LEU A 10 23.47 0.15 7.18
N PRO A 11 23.87 -0.08 5.92
CA PRO A 11 22.92 -0.43 4.88
C PRO A 11 22.28 -1.77 5.26
N VAL A 12 20.95 -1.83 5.28
CA VAL A 12 20.22 -3.10 5.40
C VAL A 12 20.51 -3.88 4.11
N TYR A 13 21.41 -4.85 4.22
CA TYR A 13 21.81 -5.71 3.11
C TYR A 13 20.76 -6.81 2.93
N VAL A 14 20.09 -6.84 1.79
CA VAL A 14 19.25 -7.97 1.40
C VAL A 14 20.17 -9.06 0.87
N GLY A 15 20.65 -9.93 1.76
CA GLY A 15 21.55 -11.02 1.36
C GLY A 15 21.66 -12.12 2.39
N ALA A 16 20.76 -13.11 2.29
CA ALA A 16 21.02 -14.50 2.69
C ALA A 16 20.04 -15.51 2.05
N ASP A 17 18.83 -15.10 1.64
CA ASP A 17 17.83 -16.03 1.09
C ASP A 17 17.30 -15.61 -0.30
N ALA A 18 18.22 -15.45 -1.26
CA ALA A 18 17.92 -15.06 -2.64
C ALA A 18 17.05 -16.05 -3.44
N ASP A 19 16.72 -17.21 -2.88
CA ASP A 19 15.91 -18.26 -3.54
C ASP A 19 14.39 -18.03 -3.47
N TYR A 20 13.89 -17.19 -2.55
CA TYR A 20 12.43 -17.00 -2.40
C TYR A 20 11.82 -15.99 -3.37
N LEU A 21 12.63 -15.17 -4.05
CA LEU A 21 12.13 -14.18 -5.01
C LEU A 21 12.13 -14.67 -6.47
N GLN A 22 12.66 -15.87 -6.74
CA GLN A 22 12.69 -16.40 -8.12
C GLN A 22 11.41 -17.12 -8.54
N ARG A 23 10.46 -17.40 -7.63
CA ARG A 23 9.33 -18.30 -7.93
C ARG A 23 8.05 -17.65 -8.49
N LYS A 24 8.02 -16.38 -8.90
CA LYS A 24 6.94 -15.83 -9.76
C LYS A 24 7.35 -14.55 -10.51
N GLU A 25 8.19 -14.66 -11.51
CA GLU A 25 8.41 -13.57 -12.48
C GLU A 25 7.84 -13.98 -13.85
N GLY A 26 6.51 -13.90 -13.95
CA GLY A 26 5.84 -13.78 -15.24
C GLY A 26 5.76 -12.30 -15.61
N GLY A 27 6.78 -11.78 -16.29
CA GLY A 27 6.73 -10.50 -17.02
C GLY A 27 6.60 -9.21 -16.19
N GLY A 28 6.94 -9.23 -14.90
CA GLY A 28 6.99 -8.03 -14.06
C GLY A 28 8.32 -7.29 -14.20
N ARG A 29 8.29 -5.96 -14.20
CA ARG A 29 9.50 -5.13 -14.23
C ARG A 29 10.22 -5.31 -12.89
N GLN A 30 11.41 -5.91 -12.86
CA GLN A 30 12.18 -6.10 -11.63
C GLN A 30 12.47 -4.74 -10.98
N VAL A 31 11.93 -4.54 -9.77
CA VAL A 31 11.96 -3.24 -9.08
C VAL A 31 13.16 -3.12 -8.12
N ILE A 32 13.71 -4.26 -7.68
CA ILE A 32 14.82 -4.35 -6.71
C ILE A 32 15.85 -5.32 -7.28
N TRP A 33 17.11 -4.90 -7.33
CA TRP A 33 18.22 -5.74 -7.79
C TRP A 33 18.89 -6.47 -6.62
N ALA A 34 19.37 -7.69 -6.85
CA ALA A 34 20.11 -8.44 -5.85
C ALA A 34 21.42 -7.70 -5.49
N GLY A 35 21.60 -7.36 -4.21
CA GLY A 35 22.77 -6.62 -3.70
C GLY A 35 22.59 -5.09 -3.61
N GLU A 36 21.40 -4.55 -3.92
CA GLU A 36 21.12 -3.12 -3.73
C GLU A 36 20.97 -2.80 -2.23
N THR A 37 21.68 -1.79 -1.74
CA THR A 37 21.50 -1.27 -0.39
C THR A 37 20.18 -0.49 -0.35
N LEU A 38 19.18 -1.03 0.34
CA LEU A 38 17.88 -0.38 0.47
C LEU A 38 17.98 0.76 1.50
N SER A 39 18.22 1.98 1.01
CA SER A 39 18.07 3.19 1.83
C SER A 39 16.58 3.50 2.05
N LEU A 40 16.27 4.24 3.11
CA LEU A 40 14.90 4.65 3.41
C LEU A 40 14.29 5.44 2.23
N GLU A 41 15.08 6.33 1.63
CA GLU A 41 14.69 7.13 0.47
C GLU A 41 14.35 6.25 -0.73
N ARG A 42 15.16 5.20 -0.98
CA ARG A 42 14.93 4.26 -2.08
C ARG A 42 13.64 3.45 -1.88
N CYS A 43 13.39 2.99 -0.66
CA CYS A 43 12.15 2.30 -0.31
C CYS A 43 10.92 3.19 -0.53
N ILE A 44 11.01 4.48 -0.18
CA ILE A 44 9.92 5.45 -0.38
C ILE A 44 9.68 5.67 -1.88
N GLU A 45 10.74 5.85 -2.67
CA GLU A 45 10.62 6.04 -4.12
C GLU A 45 9.94 4.84 -4.80
N ILE A 46 10.36 3.63 -4.46
CA ILE A 46 9.77 2.40 -4.99
C ILE A 46 8.29 2.29 -4.61
N ALA A 47 7.95 2.60 -3.35
CA ALA A 47 6.58 2.53 -2.86
C ALA A 47 5.69 3.58 -3.54
N VAL A 48 6.13 4.83 -3.66
CA VAL A 48 5.33 5.89 -4.29
C VAL A 48 5.03 5.56 -5.76
N ASN A 49 5.99 4.98 -6.49
CA ASN A 49 5.82 4.68 -7.91
C ASN A 49 5.00 3.42 -8.20
N ASN A 50 4.97 2.45 -7.29
CA ASN A 50 4.36 1.14 -7.56
C ASN A 50 3.16 0.79 -6.68
N GLN A 51 2.86 1.56 -5.62
CA GLN A 51 1.79 1.20 -4.69
C GLN A 51 0.41 1.31 -5.35
N PRO A 52 -0.38 0.22 -5.42
CA PRO A 52 -1.70 0.23 -6.06
C PRO A 52 -2.68 1.21 -5.41
N GLY A 53 -2.55 1.45 -4.11
CA GLY A 53 -3.40 2.39 -3.37
C GLY A 53 -3.24 3.84 -3.84
N ILE A 54 -2.02 4.28 -4.16
CA ILE A 54 -1.77 5.64 -4.68
C ILE A 54 -2.31 5.75 -6.10
N ILE A 55 -2.08 4.74 -6.93
CA ILE A 55 -2.57 4.71 -8.32
C ILE A 55 -4.11 4.76 -8.36
N ALA A 56 -4.78 3.97 -7.53
CA ALA A 56 -6.24 3.97 -7.43
C ALA A 56 -6.78 5.34 -6.96
N ALA A 57 -6.14 5.94 -5.95
CA ALA A 57 -6.50 7.27 -5.47
C ALA A 57 -6.29 8.36 -6.54
N PHE A 58 -5.23 8.24 -7.35
CA PHE A 58 -4.94 9.16 -8.45
C PHE A 58 -6.03 9.12 -9.52
N TYR A 59 -6.42 7.93 -9.98
CA TYR A 59 -7.51 7.78 -10.94
C TYR A 59 -8.86 8.24 -10.37
N THR A 60 -9.09 8.06 -9.08
CA THR A 60 -10.29 8.58 -8.40
C THR A 60 -10.31 10.11 -8.41
N ALA A 61 -9.18 10.76 -8.09
CA ALA A 61 -9.05 12.22 -8.17
C ALA A 61 -9.26 12.74 -9.59
N MET A 62 -8.68 12.07 -10.60
CA MET A 62 -8.87 12.42 -12.02
C MET A 62 -10.32 12.25 -12.47
N ALA A 63 -11.01 11.20 -12.02
CA ALA A 63 -12.42 10.99 -12.29
C ALA A 63 -13.28 12.10 -11.67
N ASN A 64 -12.99 12.51 -10.42
CA ASN A 64 -13.71 13.59 -9.76
C ASN A 64 -13.42 14.97 -10.39
N GLN A 65 -12.20 15.20 -10.87
CA GLN A 65 -11.89 16.39 -11.68
C GLN A 65 -12.74 16.45 -12.96
N SER A 66 -12.93 15.30 -13.61
CA SER A 66 -13.73 15.21 -14.84
C SER A 66 -15.21 15.50 -14.61
N LYS A 67 -15.73 15.25 -13.41
CA LYS A 67 -17.12 15.59 -13.03
C LYS A 67 -17.40 17.09 -13.02
N ILE A 68 -16.37 17.94 -12.87
CA ILE A 68 -16.53 19.40 -12.99
C ILE A 68 -16.95 19.75 -14.42
N ALA A 69 -16.25 19.20 -15.42
CA ALA A 69 -16.61 19.41 -16.82
C ALA A 69 -18.00 18.83 -17.14
N GLN A 70 -18.35 17.68 -16.57
CA GLN A 70 -19.70 17.11 -16.70
C GLN A 70 -20.78 18.00 -16.08
N ALA A 71 -20.52 18.61 -14.92
CA ALA A 71 -21.46 19.55 -14.31
C ALA A 71 -21.65 20.81 -15.18
N LEU A 72 -20.56 21.31 -15.76
CA LEU A 72 -20.60 22.44 -16.70
C LEU A 72 -21.26 22.08 -18.04
N ALA A 73 -21.23 20.80 -18.43
CA ALA A 73 -21.86 20.30 -19.66
C ALA A 73 -23.37 20.63 -19.72
N GLY A 74 -24.03 20.72 -18.56
CA GLY A 74 -25.44 21.10 -18.46
C GLY A 74 -25.77 22.50 -18.98
N ASN A 75 -24.77 23.38 -19.13
CA ASN A 75 -24.96 24.72 -19.70
C ASN A 75 -24.86 24.73 -21.24
N TYR A 76 -24.46 23.61 -21.85
CA TYR A 76 -24.34 23.49 -23.30
C TYR A 76 -25.58 22.80 -23.88
N PRO A 77 -25.94 23.07 -25.15
CA PRO A 77 -27.02 22.36 -25.82
C PRO A 77 -26.70 20.86 -25.89
N GLN A 78 -27.64 20.04 -25.41
CA GLN A 78 -27.59 18.59 -25.51
C GLN A 78 -28.33 18.16 -26.77
N VAL A 79 -27.71 17.28 -27.55
CA VAL A 79 -28.29 16.73 -28.78
C VAL A 79 -28.47 15.24 -28.56
N ASP A 80 -29.71 14.79 -28.58
CA ASP A 80 -30.08 13.39 -28.40
C ASP A 80 -30.70 12.87 -29.69
N ILE A 81 -30.19 11.75 -30.18
CA ILE A 81 -30.72 11.04 -31.35
C ILE A 81 -31.12 9.65 -30.88
N SER A 82 -32.37 9.28 -31.14
CA SER A 82 -32.92 7.98 -30.81
C SER A 82 -33.57 7.35 -32.02
N THR A 83 -33.36 6.06 -32.18
CA THR A 83 -33.99 5.22 -33.20
C THR A 83 -34.61 4.03 -32.48
N ALA A 84 -35.86 3.71 -32.80
CA ALA A 84 -36.61 2.64 -32.17
C ALA A 84 -37.38 1.87 -33.23
N TYR A 85 -37.34 0.54 -33.11
CA TYR A 85 -38.18 -0.37 -33.87
C TYR A 85 -39.08 -1.11 -32.89
N SER A 86 -40.39 -1.08 -33.15
CA SER A 86 -41.37 -1.79 -32.35
C SER A 86 -42.34 -2.53 -33.25
N ARG A 87 -42.67 -3.77 -32.90
CA ARG A 87 -43.69 -4.55 -33.59
C ARG A 87 -44.90 -4.67 -32.68
N TYR A 88 -46.01 -4.11 -33.13
CA TYR A 88 -47.27 -4.19 -32.41
C TYR A 88 -48.05 -5.40 -32.93
N ALA A 89 -48.41 -6.28 -32.01
CA ALA A 89 -49.27 -7.43 -32.25
C ALA A 89 -50.43 -7.37 -31.25
N PRO A 90 -51.51 -6.65 -31.57
CA PRO A 90 -52.65 -6.54 -30.66
C PRO A 90 -53.30 -7.92 -30.44
N VAL A 91 -53.46 -8.31 -29.17
CA VAL A 91 -54.23 -9.51 -28.81
C VAL A 91 -55.71 -9.12 -28.82
N SER A 92 -56.41 -9.46 -29.90
CA SER A 92 -57.80 -9.03 -30.10
C SER A 92 -58.79 -9.86 -29.28
N GLY A 93 -59.57 -9.20 -28.42
CA GLY A 93 -60.79 -9.74 -27.82
C GLY A 93 -62.06 -9.42 -28.60
N GLY A 94 -62.05 -9.52 -29.94
CA GLY A 94 -63.28 -9.36 -30.74
C GLY A 94 -63.22 -8.65 -32.10
N GLY A 95 -62.04 -8.36 -32.67
CA GLY A 95 -61.93 -7.77 -34.02
C GLY A 95 -60.63 -8.11 -34.72
N THR A 96 -60.59 -8.09 -36.06
CA THR A 96 -59.39 -8.35 -36.88
C THR A 96 -58.33 -7.26 -36.68
N ALA A 97 -57.53 -7.38 -35.62
CA ALA A 97 -56.43 -6.48 -35.35
C ALA A 97 -55.15 -7.05 -35.99
N SER A 98 -54.62 -6.36 -36.99
CA SER A 98 -53.43 -6.82 -37.72
C SER A 98 -52.15 -6.36 -37.04
N SER A 99 -51.14 -7.23 -37.02
CA SER A 99 -49.80 -6.84 -36.58
C SER A 99 -49.20 -5.82 -37.53
N TYR A 100 -48.62 -4.75 -37.00
CA TYR A 100 -47.90 -3.76 -37.77
C TYR A 100 -46.55 -3.44 -37.13
N ASN A 101 -45.61 -3.04 -37.99
CA ASN A 101 -44.29 -2.62 -37.57
C ASN A 101 -44.25 -1.09 -37.52
N GLN A 102 -43.63 -0.55 -36.47
CA GLN A 102 -43.39 0.88 -36.31
C GLN A 102 -41.89 1.12 -36.22
N PHE A 103 -41.42 2.08 -37.01
CA PHE A 103 -40.06 2.59 -36.95
C PHE A 103 -40.13 4.06 -36.59
N THR A 104 -39.45 4.44 -35.51
CA THR A 104 -39.46 5.81 -34.98
C THR A 104 -38.02 6.30 -34.91
N ASN A 105 -37.75 7.44 -35.52
CA ASN A 105 -36.47 8.14 -35.39
C ASN A 105 -36.77 9.54 -34.86
N THR A 106 -36.16 9.90 -33.73
CA THR A 106 -36.38 11.18 -33.07
C THR A 106 -35.02 11.80 -32.79
N ALA A 107 -34.83 13.03 -33.24
CA ALA A 107 -33.72 13.88 -32.83
C ALA A 107 -34.27 15.05 -32.02
N SER A 108 -33.69 15.32 -30.86
CA SER A 108 -34.09 16.42 -29.99
C SER A 108 -32.87 17.21 -29.54
N VAL A 109 -33.02 18.53 -29.52
CA VAL A 109 -32.01 19.44 -28.96
C VAL A 109 -32.61 20.10 -27.73
N LYS A 110 -31.92 19.98 -26.59
CA LYS A 110 -32.33 20.60 -25.33
C LYS A 110 -31.24 21.54 -24.84
N GLN A 111 -31.59 22.81 -24.67
CA GLN A 111 -30.71 23.80 -24.09
C GLN A 111 -31.42 24.51 -22.95
N ASN A 112 -30.74 24.59 -21.80
CA ASN A 112 -31.19 25.41 -20.70
C ASN A 112 -30.81 26.87 -20.97
N ILE A 113 -31.80 27.78 -20.95
CA ILE A 113 -31.55 29.22 -21.15
C ILE A 113 -31.14 29.88 -19.84
N TYR A 114 -31.82 29.52 -18.74
CA TYR A 114 -31.55 30.08 -17.42
C TYR A 114 -32.09 29.16 -16.32
N ASP A 115 -31.28 28.89 -15.30
CA ASP A 115 -31.61 27.98 -14.18
C ASP A 115 -31.40 28.62 -12.80
N PHE A 116 -31.39 29.95 -12.70
CA PHE A 116 -31.17 30.68 -11.45
C PHE A 116 -29.86 30.29 -10.73
N GLY A 117 -28.83 29.88 -11.48
CA GLY A 117 -27.50 29.59 -10.93
C GLY A 117 -27.31 28.15 -10.45
N ARG A 118 -28.26 27.25 -10.69
CA ARG A 118 -28.18 25.84 -10.28
C ARG A 118 -26.93 25.13 -10.85
N ILE A 119 -26.64 25.26 -12.14
CA ILE A 119 -25.47 24.64 -12.79
C ILE A 119 -24.17 25.19 -12.21
N LYS A 120 -24.11 26.50 -11.95
CA LYS A 120 -22.93 27.11 -11.33
C LYS A 120 -22.67 26.51 -9.95
N THR A 121 -23.70 26.47 -9.10
CA THR A 121 -23.60 25.85 -7.77
C THR A 121 -23.23 24.37 -7.86
N GLN A 122 -23.78 23.64 -8.82
CA GLN A 122 -23.42 22.24 -9.05
C GLN A 122 -21.94 22.09 -9.42
N ALA A 123 -21.41 22.94 -10.31
CA ALA A 123 -20.00 22.93 -10.69
C ALA A 123 -19.09 23.29 -9.52
N ASP A 124 -19.49 24.25 -8.68
CA ASP A 124 -18.76 24.63 -7.47
C ASP A 124 -18.72 23.46 -6.46
N ILE A 125 -19.84 22.74 -6.28
CA ILE A 125 -19.87 21.50 -5.47
C ILE A 125 -18.90 20.45 -6.04
N GLN A 126 -18.90 20.24 -7.36
CA GLN A 126 -17.97 19.28 -7.97
C GLN A 126 -16.51 19.70 -7.84
N ARG A 127 -16.22 21.01 -7.86
CA ARG A 127 -14.87 21.53 -7.60
C ARG A 127 -14.42 21.21 -6.18
N LEU A 128 -15.27 21.47 -5.17
CA LEU A 128 -14.97 21.11 -3.78
C LEU A 128 -14.77 19.60 -3.60
N ASN A 129 -15.56 18.77 -4.28
CA ASN A 129 -15.38 17.31 -4.28
C ASN A 129 -14.05 16.88 -4.92
N ALA A 130 -13.63 17.54 -5.99
CA ALA A 130 -12.34 17.27 -6.63
C ALA A 130 -11.17 17.67 -5.72
N ASP A 131 -11.27 18.83 -5.05
CA ASP A 131 -10.27 19.29 -4.07
C ASP A 131 -10.18 18.33 -2.86
N ALA A 132 -11.32 17.84 -2.38
CA ALA A 132 -11.38 16.81 -1.34
C ALA A 132 -10.69 15.52 -1.81
N SER A 133 -10.96 15.08 -3.03
CA SER A 133 -10.33 13.88 -3.61
C SER A 133 -8.82 14.04 -3.81
N GLY A 134 -8.35 15.25 -4.14
CA GLY A 134 -6.92 15.58 -4.18
C GLY A 134 -6.27 15.51 -2.80
N SER A 135 -7.00 15.92 -1.76
CA SER A 135 -6.56 15.81 -0.36
C SER A 135 -6.53 14.35 0.11
N ASP A 136 -7.48 13.54 -0.32
CA ASP A 136 -7.50 12.10 -0.05
C ASP A 136 -6.31 11.38 -0.71
N LEU A 137 -5.98 11.71 -1.97
CA LEU A 137 -4.78 11.21 -2.63
C LEU A 137 -3.51 11.55 -1.84
N LYS A 138 -3.39 12.80 -1.37
CA LYS A 138 -2.28 13.23 -0.53
C LYS A 138 -2.22 12.43 0.77
N SER A 139 -3.37 12.20 1.41
CA SER A 139 -3.47 11.44 2.66
C SER A 139 -3.05 9.98 2.48
N VAL A 140 -3.51 9.34 1.40
CA VAL A 140 -3.08 7.98 1.01
C VAL A 140 -1.57 7.93 0.78
N THR A 141 -1.02 8.92 0.08
CA THR A 141 0.43 9.00 -0.19
C THR A 141 1.22 9.11 1.13
N ILE A 142 0.79 9.99 2.04
CA ILE A 142 1.42 10.15 3.36
C ILE A 142 1.35 8.84 4.16
N GLN A 143 0.20 8.15 4.15
CA GLN A 143 0.03 6.89 4.86
C GLN A 143 0.97 5.81 4.32
N VAL A 144 1.15 5.73 3.00
CA VAL A 144 2.08 4.78 2.38
C VAL A 144 3.51 5.08 2.79
N VAL A 145 3.93 6.36 2.72
CA VAL A 145 5.27 6.78 3.16
C VAL A 145 5.49 6.46 4.65
N TYR A 146 4.48 6.69 5.48
CA TYR A 146 4.54 6.34 6.91
C TYR A 146 4.71 4.83 7.11
N ASN A 147 3.92 4.01 6.42
CA ASN A 147 3.99 2.55 6.53
C ASN A 147 5.36 2.02 6.11
N VAL A 148 5.96 2.59 5.05
CA VAL A 148 7.31 2.23 4.60
C VAL A 148 8.35 2.61 5.64
N LYS A 149 8.29 3.83 6.18
CA LYS A 149 9.18 4.27 7.27
C LYS A 149 9.07 3.37 8.49
N HIS A 150 7.84 3.07 8.90
CA HIS A 150 7.58 2.19 10.04
C HIS A 150 8.19 0.80 9.80
N ALA A 151 7.91 0.17 8.66
CA ALA A 151 8.46 -1.13 8.32
C ALA A 151 10.00 -1.14 8.31
N TYR A 152 10.63 -0.09 7.76
CA TYR A 152 12.08 0.05 7.75
C TYR A 152 12.67 0.11 9.17
N TYR A 153 12.10 0.95 10.04
CA TYR A 153 12.59 1.06 11.43
C TYR A 153 12.27 -0.16 12.27
N THR A 154 11.14 -0.83 12.05
CA THR A 154 10.83 -2.12 12.68
C THR A 154 11.86 -3.18 12.30
N LEU A 155 12.26 -3.24 11.02
CA LEU A 155 13.31 -4.15 10.57
C LEU A 155 14.66 -3.82 11.22
N LEU A 156 15.05 -2.54 11.24
CA LEU A 156 16.29 -2.10 11.88
C LEU A 156 16.31 -2.45 13.38
N GLN A 157 15.19 -2.24 14.07
CA GLN A 157 15.03 -2.61 15.47
C GLN A 157 15.15 -4.12 15.67
N ALA A 158 14.53 -4.93 14.80
CA ALA A 158 14.63 -6.38 14.88
C ALA A 158 16.08 -6.87 14.70
N ILE A 159 16.82 -6.30 13.73
CA ILE A 159 18.24 -6.60 13.52
C ILE A 159 19.06 -6.26 14.77
N LYS A 160 18.84 -5.09 15.38
CA LYS A 160 19.55 -4.69 16.60
C LYS A 160 19.19 -5.53 17.82
N ASN A 161 17.92 -5.93 17.96
CA ASN A 161 17.52 -6.86 19.01
C ASN A 161 18.21 -8.22 18.85
N LEU A 162 18.33 -8.71 17.62
CA LEU A 162 19.01 -9.96 17.30
C LEU A 162 20.51 -9.88 17.70
N GLU A 163 21.18 -8.77 17.38
CA GLU A 163 22.56 -8.49 17.81
C GLU A 163 22.72 -8.54 19.34
N VAL A 164 21.81 -7.92 20.09
CA VAL A 164 21.81 -7.93 21.56
C VAL A 164 21.56 -9.33 22.13
N ILE A 165 20.66 -10.12 21.52
CA ILE A 165 20.40 -11.50 21.97
C ILE A 165 21.63 -12.38 21.72
N HIS A 166 22.32 -12.21 20.59
CA HIS A 166 23.59 -12.91 20.34
C HIS A 166 24.65 -12.57 21.38
N GLU A 167 24.85 -11.29 21.69
CA GLU A 167 25.80 -10.86 22.72
C GLU A 167 25.43 -11.45 24.09
N THR A 168 24.14 -11.49 24.42
CA THR A 168 23.63 -12.10 25.65
C THR A 168 23.98 -13.59 25.73
N VAL A 169 23.78 -14.35 24.65
CA VAL A 169 24.14 -15.77 24.58
C VAL A 169 25.66 -15.95 24.75
N GLU A 170 26.47 -15.11 24.12
CA GLU A 170 27.92 -15.14 24.27
C GLU A 170 28.35 -14.87 25.72
N GLN A 171 27.76 -13.87 26.38
CA GLN A 171 28.03 -13.58 27.79
C GLN A 171 27.70 -14.77 28.70
N PHE A 172 26.54 -15.42 28.53
CA PHE A 172 26.19 -16.62 29.29
C PHE A 172 27.11 -17.81 29.01
N GLN A 173 27.64 -17.93 27.79
CA GLN A 173 28.67 -18.95 27.48
C GLN A 173 29.97 -18.69 28.25
N GLN A 174 30.42 -17.44 28.32
CA GLN A 174 31.61 -17.08 29.10
C GLN A 174 31.39 -17.30 30.60
N HIS A 175 30.20 -16.97 31.11
CA HIS A 175 29.84 -17.21 32.51
C HIS A 175 29.84 -18.71 32.86
N LEU A 176 29.29 -19.55 31.99
CA LEU A 176 29.36 -21.00 32.14
C LEU A 176 30.82 -21.50 32.14
N LYS A 177 31.66 -20.96 31.25
CA LYS A 177 33.09 -21.30 31.18
C LYS A 177 33.83 -20.94 32.47
N GLN A 178 33.56 -19.76 33.05
CA GLN A 178 34.13 -19.36 34.35
C GLN A 178 33.64 -20.26 35.49
N ALA A 179 32.34 -20.53 35.57
CA ALA A 179 31.78 -21.40 36.61
C ALA A 179 32.37 -22.81 36.58
N ARG A 180 32.58 -23.37 35.38
CA ARG A 180 33.29 -24.65 35.19
C ARG A 180 34.74 -24.57 35.66
N GLY A 181 35.46 -23.51 35.31
CA GLY A 181 36.83 -23.28 35.78
C GLY A 181 36.94 -23.25 37.30
N PHE A 182 36.07 -22.50 37.99
CA PHE A 182 36.05 -22.46 39.46
C PHE A 182 35.67 -23.78 40.13
N TYR A 183 34.82 -24.58 39.48
CA TYR A 183 34.49 -25.92 39.95
C TYR A 183 35.69 -26.88 39.84
N GLU A 184 36.45 -26.80 38.74
CA GLU A 184 37.62 -27.65 38.50
C GLU A 184 38.76 -27.40 39.51
N VAL A 185 38.94 -26.16 39.96
CA VAL A 185 39.90 -25.80 41.03
C VAL A 185 39.33 -25.98 42.44
N GLY A 186 38.09 -26.46 42.58
CA GLY A 186 37.45 -26.74 43.87
C GLY A 186 36.95 -25.51 44.64
N GLU A 187 36.91 -24.34 44.01
CA GLU A 187 36.53 -23.06 44.64
C GLU A 187 35.00 -22.89 44.73
N LYS A 188 34.23 -23.50 43.82
CA LYS A 188 32.76 -23.42 43.78
C LYS A 188 32.06 -24.76 43.72
N ALA A 189 30.78 -24.78 44.12
CA ALA A 189 29.95 -25.98 44.14
C ALA A 189 29.40 -26.34 42.75
N ARG A 190 29.17 -27.63 42.49
CA ARG A 190 28.57 -28.13 41.23
C ARG A 190 27.21 -27.50 40.90
N PHE A 191 26.48 -27.06 41.93
CA PHE A 191 25.22 -26.35 41.80
C PHE A 191 25.35 -25.05 40.97
N ASP A 192 26.43 -24.29 41.15
CA ASP A 192 26.65 -23.04 40.41
C ASP A 192 26.87 -23.28 38.91
N VAL A 193 27.48 -24.43 38.56
CA VAL A 193 27.64 -24.85 37.16
C VAL A 193 26.28 -25.20 36.54
N THR A 194 25.46 -26.00 37.23
CA THR A 194 24.11 -26.37 36.73
C THR A 194 23.22 -25.14 36.57
N LYS A 195 23.32 -24.17 37.47
CA LYS A 195 22.60 -22.90 37.34
C LYS A 195 23.03 -22.14 36.07
N ALA A 196 24.32 -22.02 35.81
CA ALA A 196 24.84 -21.37 34.61
C ALA A 196 24.46 -22.11 33.31
N GLU A 197 24.30 -23.44 33.32
CA GLU A 197 23.81 -24.22 32.17
C GLU A 197 22.33 -23.94 31.87
N VAL A 198 21.51 -23.81 32.90
CA VAL A 198 20.10 -23.42 32.76
C VAL A 198 19.99 -22.00 32.22
N ASP A 199 20.76 -21.05 32.75
CA ASP A 199 20.75 -19.66 32.29
C ASP A 199 21.17 -19.55 30.81
N LEU A 200 22.21 -20.28 30.39
CA LEU A 200 22.61 -20.37 28.98
C LEU A 200 21.52 -20.99 28.10
N SER A 201 20.86 -22.04 28.58
CA SER A 201 19.79 -22.71 27.82
C SER A 201 18.59 -21.77 27.63
N ASN A 202 18.22 -21.02 28.67
CA ASN A 202 17.19 -19.98 28.59
C ASN A 202 17.56 -18.86 27.61
N ALA A 203 18.82 -18.41 27.62
CA ALA A 203 19.30 -17.40 26.69
C ALA A 203 19.25 -17.88 25.23
N LYS A 204 19.60 -19.16 24.97
CA LYS A 204 19.50 -19.77 23.64
C LYS A 204 18.05 -19.93 23.18
N LEU A 205 17.11 -20.22 24.08
CA LEU A 205 15.69 -20.29 23.74
C LEU A 205 15.13 -18.95 23.28
N ASN A 206 15.64 -17.82 23.81
CA ASN A 206 15.25 -16.48 23.39
C ASN A 206 15.84 -16.03 22.03
N LEU A 207 16.79 -16.79 21.46
CA LEU A 207 17.40 -16.51 20.16
C LEU A 207 16.59 -17.11 18.98
N ILE A 208 15.69 -18.06 19.25
CA ILE A 208 14.87 -18.79 18.27
C ILE A 208 13.57 -18.03 18.02
#